data_AF-A0A254Q0F2-F1
#
_entry.id   AF-A0A254Q0F2-F1
#
_cell.length_a   1.000
_cell.length_b   1.000
_cell.length_c   1.000
_cell.angle_alpha   90.00
_cell.angle_beta   90.00
_cell.angle_gamma   90.00
#
_symmetry.space_group_name_H-M   'P 1'
#
loop_
_entity.id
_entity.type
_entity.pdbx_description
1 polymer ?
#
loop_
_entity_poly.entity_id
_entity_poly.type
_entity_poly.pdbx_seq_one_letter_code
_entity_poly.pdbx_strand_id
1 'polypeptide(L)'
;MNDQLKTIFIKAKLNFAVLASILVIAILGKLTNPELTNSIFLIADQLISELILLFVAITLGAFIPNFKLVVFGAIAAFIAAAVAIQAGIFTYLTLDYLFAVLIVVLGFASIANLYRHYREFSF
;
A
#
# COMPACT_ATOMS: atom_id res chain seq x y z
N MET A 1 -13.89 4.75 36.57
CA MET A 1 -13.33 4.52 35.23
C MET A 1 -12.92 3.07 35.14
N ASN A 2 -13.53 2.31 34.22
CA ASN A 2 -13.39 0.85 34.11
C ASN A 2 -11.91 0.44 34.03
N ASP A 3 -11.46 -0.52 34.84
CA ASP A 3 -10.03 -0.87 34.98
C ASP A 3 -9.36 -1.25 33.64
N GLN A 4 -10.14 -1.77 32.69
CA GLN A 4 -9.71 -2.05 31.32
C GLN A 4 -9.25 -0.80 30.55
N LEU A 5 -9.93 0.34 30.71
CA LEU A 5 -9.51 1.61 30.08
C LEU A 5 -8.17 2.09 30.66
N LYS A 6 -7.95 1.89 31.96
CA LYS A 6 -6.72 2.26 32.64
C LYS A 6 -5.55 1.41 32.16
N THR A 7 -5.75 0.10 31.96
CA THR A 7 -4.72 -0.81 31.43
C THR A 7 -4.36 -0.48 29.98
N ILE A 8 -5.35 -0.16 29.13
CA ILE A 8 -5.12 0.27 27.74
C ILE A 8 -4.31 1.57 27.72
N PHE A 9 -4.68 2.56 28.53
CA PHE A 9 -3.95 3.83 28.61
C PHE A 9 -2.50 3.65 29.08
N ILE A 10 -2.25 2.77 30.06
CA ILE A 10 -0.89 2.52 30.56
C ILE A 10 -0.03 1.82 29.51
N LYS A 11 -0.57 0.81 28.81
CA LYS A 11 0.17 0.10 27.75
C LYS A 11 0.37 0.95 26.49
N ALA A 12 -0.63 1.75 26.12
CA ALA A 12 -0.59 2.60 24.93
C ALA A 12 0.11 3.94 25.17
N LYS A 13 0.54 4.26 26.40
CA LYS A 13 1.15 5.54 26.78
C LYS A 13 2.30 5.92 25.85
N LEU A 14 3.15 4.97 25.49
CA LEU A 14 4.28 5.21 24.58
C LEU A 14 3.80 5.51 23.15
N ASN A 15 2.84 4.74 22.63
CA ASN A 15 2.28 4.96 21.29
C ASN A 15 1.57 6.31 21.18
N PHE A 16 0.80 6.69 22.21
CA PHE A 16 0.16 8.00 22.28
C PHE A 16 1.18 9.14 22.43
N ALA A 17 2.25 8.94 23.19
CA ALA A 17 3.32 9.94 23.32
C ALA A 17 4.06 10.16 22.00
N VAL A 18 4.37 9.08 21.26
CA VAL A 18 4.98 9.15 19.93
C VAL A 18 4.04 9.81 18.93
N LEU A 19 2.74 9.48 18.97
CA LEU A 19 1.76 10.13 18.10
C LEU A 19 1.65 11.64 18.40
N ALA A 20 1.59 12.01 19.68
CA ALA A 20 1.54 13.40 20.10
C ALA A 20 2.80 14.18 19.71
N SER A 21 3.99 13.56 19.82
CA SER A 21 5.24 14.22 19.42
C SER A 21 5.31 14.43 17.91
N ILE A 22 4.90 13.44 17.11
CA ILE A 22 4.78 13.58 15.65
C ILE A 22 3.81 14.72 15.30
N LEU A 23 2.67 14.81 16.01
CA LEU A 23 1.68 15.86 15.79
C LEU A 23 2.23 17.27 16.11
N VAL A 24 2.95 17.41 17.23
CA VAL A 24 3.58 18.68 17.62
C VAL A 24 4.66 19.09 16.61
N ILE A 25 5.48 18.14 16.17
CA ILE A 25 6.51 18.39 15.15
C ILE A 25 5.85 18.81 13.82
N ALA A 26 4.73 18.17 13.44
CA ALA A 26 4.00 18.52 12.23
C ALA A 26 3.39 19.93 12.29
N ILE A 27 2.80 20.32 13.43
CA ILE A 27 2.24 21.65 13.63
C ILE A 27 3.35 22.71 13.61
N LEU A 28 4.45 22.48 14.34
CA LEU A 28 5.60 23.38 14.36
C LEU A 28 6.26 23.49 12.98
N GLY A 29 6.41 22.37 12.28
CA GLY A 29 6.90 22.34 10.90
C GLY A 29 6.02 23.18 9.98
N LYS A 30 4.69 23.05 10.07
CA LYS A 30 3.75 23.82 9.25
C LYS A 30 3.83 25.34 9.52
N LEU A 31 4.11 25.74 10.76
CA LEU A 31 4.25 27.15 11.13
C LEU A 31 5.60 27.75 10.77
N THR A 32 6.67 26.94 10.74
CA THR A 32 8.05 27.41 10.47
C THR A 32 8.44 27.28 9.00
N ASN A 33 8.15 26.15 8.38
CA ASN A 33 8.44 25.82 6.99
C ASN A 33 7.28 25.01 6.38
N PRO A 34 6.18 25.67 5.98
CA PRO A 34 5.00 25.00 5.43
C PRO A 34 5.30 24.22 4.15
N GLU A 35 6.20 24.70 3.30
CA GLU A 35 6.57 24.02 2.05
C GLU A 35 7.26 22.68 2.30
N LEU A 36 8.28 22.66 3.16
CA LEU A 36 9.01 21.45 3.51
C LEU A 36 8.10 20.44 4.22
N THR A 37 7.26 20.91 5.13
CA THR A 37 6.35 20.03 5.89
C THR A 37 5.30 19.39 4.97
N ASN A 38 4.69 20.16 4.07
CA ASN A 38 3.74 19.62 3.09
C ASN A 38 4.41 18.62 2.15
N SER A 39 5.65 18.88 1.71
CA SER A 39 6.41 17.93 0.89
C SER A 39 6.65 16.60 1.61
N ILE A 40 7.04 16.63 2.89
CA ILE A 40 7.20 15.41 3.71
C ILE A 40 5.89 14.62 3.80
N PHE A 41 4.75 15.30 4.03
CA PHE A 41 3.45 14.62 4.09
C PHE A 41 3.03 14.01 2.75
N LEU A 42 3.29 14.68 1.63
CA LEU A 42 3.03 14.13 0.30
C LEU A 42 3.89 12.89 0.01
N ILE A 43 5.18 12.93 0.36
CA ILE A 43 6.08 11.77 0.22
C ILE A 43 5.61 10.61 1.11
N ALA A 44 5.20 10.90 2.35
CA ALA A 44 4.71 9.87 3.26
C ALA A 44 3.41 9.22 2.76
N ASP A 45 2.48 10.01 2.22
CA ASP A 45 1.23 9.50 1.63
C ASP A 45 1.51 8.63 0.39
N GLN A 46 2.39 9.11 -0.49
CA GLN A 46 2.83 8.35 -1.65
C GLN A 46 3.48 7.02 -1.25
N LEU A 47 4.37 7.02 -0.26
CA LEU A 47 5.03 5.82 0.23
C LEU A 47 4.02 4.78 0.76
N ILE A 48 3.01 5.22 1.51
CA ILE A 48 1.95 4.33 2.02
C ILE A 48 1.16 3.74 0.86
N SER A 49 0.78 4.55 -0.12
CA SER A 49 0.03 4.10 -1.30
C SER A 49 0.81 3.05 -2.10
N GLU A 50 2.11 3.29 -2.35
CA GLU A 50 3.00 2.33 -3.01
C GLU A 50 3.16 1.03 -2.20
N LEU A 51 3.27 1.14 -0.88
CA LEU A 51 3.38 -0.02 0.01
C LEU A 51 2.09 -0.86 0.01
N ILE A 52 0.91 -0.23 -0.01
CA ILE A 52 -0.37 -0.94 -0.12
C ILE A 52 -0.42 -1.74 -1.42
N LEU A 53 -0.04 -1.13 -2.56
CA LEU A 53 0.02 -1.82 -3.84
C LEU A 53 0.95 -3.04 -3.78
N LEU A 54 2.12 -2.86 -3.16
CA LEU A 54 3.08 -3.94 -2.95
C LEU A 54 2.51 -5.09 -2.11
N PHE A 55 1.85 -4.79 -0.99
CA PHE A 55 1.20 -5.79 -0.15
C PHE A 55 0.12 -6.57 -0.93
N VAL A 56 -0.71 -5.88 -1.70
CA VAL A 56 -1.74 -6.53 -2.52
C VAL A 56 -1.08 -7.46 -3.55
N ALA A 57 -0.04 -7.01 -4.25
CA ALA A 57 0.67 -7.84 -5.22
C ALA A 57 1.26 -9.12 -4.60
N ILE A 58 1.93 -8.97 -3.44
CA ILE A 58 2.52 -10.12 -2.73
C ILE A 58 1.44 -11.08 -2.25
N THR A 59 0.33 -10.58 -1.68
CA THR A 59 -0.74 -11.45 -1.19
C THR A 59 -1.42 -12.23 -2.32
N LEU A 60 -1.66 -11.60 -3.47
CA LEU A 60 -2.18 -12.28 -4.66
C LEU A 60 -1.27 -13.43 -5.09
N GLY A 61 0.05 -13.23 -5.12
CA GLY A 61 1.01 -14.27 -5.48
C GLY A 61 1.20 -15.37 -4.42
N ALA A 62 1.17 -15.00 -3.14
CA ALA A 62 1.45 -15.91 -2.02
C ALA A 62 0.24 -16.74 -1.57
N PHE A 63 -0.99 -16.29 -1.81
CA PHE A 63 -2.18 -16.95 -1.24
C PHE A 63 -3.10 -17.60 -2.29
N ILE A 64 -2.96 -17.27 -3.58
CA ILE A 64 -3.79 -17.89 -4.63
C ILE A 64 -3.10 -19.16 -5.14
N PRO A 65 -3.71 -20.36 -5.01
CA PRO A 65 -3.07 -21.61 -5.38
C PRO A 65 -2.73 -21.71 -6.88
N ASN A 66 -3.60 -21.16 -7.72
CA ASN A 66 -3.45 -21.19 -9.18
C ASN A 66 -2.91 -19.84 -9.67
N PHE A 67 -1.59 -19.73 -9.85
CA PHE A 67 -0.96 -18.50 -10.31
C PHE A 67 -1.48 -18.00 -11.67
N LYS A 68 -1.90 -18.92 -12.56
CA LYS A 68 -2.54 -18.57 -13.83
C LYS A 68 -3.76 -17.66 -13.64
N LEU A 69 -4.58 -17.89 -12.61
CA LEU A 69 -5.74 -17.05 -12.32
C LEU A 69 -5.34 -15.64 -11.89
N VAL A 70 -4.22 -15.50 -11.17
CA VAL A 70 -3.67 -14.20 -10.80
C VAL A 70 -3.27 -13.41 -12.04
N VAL A 71 -2.57 -14.06 -12.97
CA VAL A 71 -2.15 -13.44 -14.24
C VAL A 71 -3.35 -13.03 -15.08
N PHE A 72 -4.32 -13.94 -15.29
CA PHE A 72 -5.53 -13.63 -16.05
C PHE A 72 -6.37 -12.54 -15.38
N GLY A 73 -6.51 -12.57 -14.06
CA GLY A 73 -7.25 -11.55 -13.30
C GLY A 73 -6.58 -10.17 -13.40
N ALA A 74 -5.26 -10.11 -13.29
CA ALA A 74 -4.51 -8.85 -13.43
C ALA A 74 -4.63 -8.28 -14.85
N ILE A 75 -4.53 -9.13 -15.89
CA ILE A 75 -4.72 -8.71 -17.29
C ILE A 75 -6.17 -8.24 -17.53
N ALA A 76 -7.16 -8.97 -17.02
CA ALA A 76 -8.57 -8.59 -17.17
C ALA A 76 -8.86 -7.25 -16.47
N ALA A 77 -8.34 -7.05 -15.25
CA ALA A 77 -8.46 -5.78 -14.53
C ALA A 77 -7.76 -4.63 -15.29
N PHE A 78 -6.58 -4.88 -15.85
CA PHE A 78 -5.89 -3.91 -16.70
C PHE A 78 -6.73 -3.51 -17.92
N ILE A 79 -7.30 -4.47 -18.65
CA ILE A 79 -8.13 -4.19 -19.83
C ILE A 79 -9.37 -3.40 -19.43
N ALA A 80 -10.06 -3.80 -18.37
CA ALA A 80 -11.24 -3.09 -17.87
C ALA A 80 -10.92 -1.63 -17.48
N ALA A 81 -9.81 -1.43 -16.78
CA ALA A 81 -9.35 -0.10 -16.39
C ALA A 81 -8.91 0.74 -17.62
N ALA A 82 -8.24 0.14 -18.61
CA ALA A 82 -7.86 0.82 -19.84
C ALA A 82 -9.08 1.27 -20.66
N VAL A 83 -10.13 0.44 -20.73
CA VAL A 83 -11.41 0.83 -21.35
C VAL A 83 -12.07 1.97 -20.58
N ALA A 84 -12.05 1.94 -19.24
CA ALA A 84 -12.61 3.01 -18.42
C ALA A 84 -11.84 4.34 -18.58
N ILE A 85 -10.53 4.31 -18.77
CA ILE A 85 -9.72 5.49 -19.11
C ILE A 85 -10.13 6.05 -20.48
N GLN A 86 -10.23 5.19 -21.50
CA GLN A 86 -10.64 5.62 -22.85
C GLN A 86 -12.08 6.16 -22.89
N ALA A 87 -12.96 5.62 -22.04
CA ALA A 87 -14.33 6.09 -21.87
C ALA A 87 -14.45 7.40 -21.06
N GLY A 88 -13.33 7.96 -20.56
CA GLY A 88 -13.29 9.21 -19.81
C GLY A 88 -13.81 9.10 -18.37
N ILE A 89 -13.98 7.89 -17.84
CA ILE A 89 -14.41 7.66 -16.44
C ILE A 89 -13.27 8.02 -15.47
N PHE A 90 -12.03 7.71 -15.86
CA PHE A 90 -10.83 8.08 -15.11
C PHE A 90 -10.03 9.13 -15.86
N THR A 91 -10.07 10.37 -15.39
CA THR A 91 -9.34 11.51 -15.98
C THR A 91 -7.96 11.73 -15.38
N TYR A 92 -7.70 11.16 -14.21
CA TYR A 92 -6.43 11.31 -13.47
C TYR A 92 -5.46 10.15 -13.68
N LEU A 93 -5.88 9.10 -14.39
CA LEU A 93 -5.13 7.86 -14.56
C LEU A 93 -4.66 7.74 -16.01
N THR A 94 -3.34 7.64 -16.22
CA THR A 94 -2.78 7.44 -17.55
C THR A 94 -2.60 5.96 -17.85
N LEU A 95 -2.62 5.61 -19.14
CA LEU A 95 -2.42 4.23 -19.58
C LEU A 95 -1.00 3.75 -19.23
N ASP A 96 0.01 4.62 -19.34
CA ASP A 96 1.40 4.32 -18.96
C ASP A 96 1.54 3.97 -17.48
N TYR A 97 0.87 4.74 -16.61
CA TYR A 97 0.87 4.47 -15.18
C TYR A 97 0.13 3.15 -14.87
N LEU A 98 -1.01 2.91 -15.49
CA LEU A 98 -1.76 1.65 -15.34
C LEU A 98 -0.92 0.44 -15.79
N PHE A 99 -0.13 0.59 -16.86
CA PHE A 99 0.78 -0.44 -17.33
C PHE A 99 1.94 -0.69 -16.36
N ALA A 100 2.52 0.37 -15.78
CA ALA A 100 3.54 0.26 -14.73
C ALA A 100 3.00 -0.52 -13.52
N VAL A 101 1.77 -0.21 -13.08
CA VAL A 101 1.08 -0.94 -12.00
C VAL A 101 0.95 -2.43 -12.33
N LEU A 102 0.54 -2.77 -13.55
CA LEU A 102 0.42 -4.16 -13.99
C LEU A 102 1.76 -4.92 -13.88
N ILE A 103 2.85 -4.32 -14.35
CA ILE A 103 4.19 -4.95 -14.30
C ILE A 103 4.62 -5.15 -12.84
N VAL A 104 4.46 -4.13 -11.99
CA VAL A 104 4.79 -4.21 -10.56
C VAL A 104 4.01 -5.33 -9.89
N VAL A 105 2.69 -5.39 -10.10
CA VAL A 105 1.82 -6.43 -9.53
C VAL A 105 2.25 -7.82 -9.97
N LEU A 106 2.47 -8.03 -11.28
CA LEU A 106 2.90 -9.32 -11.80
C LEU A 106 4.29 -9.72 -11.31
N GLY A 107 5.23 -8.78 -11.22
CA GLY A 107 6.59 -9.02 -10.74
C GLY A 107 6.60 -9.51 -9.28
N PHE A 108 5.99 -8.74 -8.38
CA PHE A 108 5.94 -9.12 -6.96
C PHE A 108 5.08 -10.35 -6.70
N ALA A 109 3.96 -10.50 -7.42
CA ALA A 109 3.14 -11.72 -7.32
C ALA A 109 3.92 -12.97 -7.78
N SER A 110 4.74 -12.86 -8.83
CA SER A 110 5.57 -13.98 -9.31
C SER A 110 6.61 -14.39 -8.27
N ILE A 111 7.32 -13.42 -7.68
CA ILE A 111 8.30 -13.66 -6.61
C ILE A 111 7.65 -14.34 -5.41
N ALA A 112 6.50 -13.81 -4.96
CA ALA A 112 5.76 -14.37 -3.84
C ALA A 112 5.26 -15.80 -4.10
N ASN A 113 4.81 -16.09 -5.33
CA ASN A 113 4.41 -17.44 -5.73
C ASN A 113 5.61 -18.41 -5.77
N LEU A 114 6.79 -17.96 -6.19
CA LEU A 114 8.03 -18.76 -6.10
C LEU A 114 8.36 -19.09 -4.66
N TYR A 115 8.31 -18.12 -3.74
CA TYR A 115 8.55 -18.37 -2.31
C TYR A 115 7.56 -19.37 -1.72
N ARG A 116 6.29 -19.31 -2.12
CA ARG A 116 5.29 -20.31 -1.72
C ARG A 116 5.67 -21.70 -2.23
N HIS A 117 6.05 -21.81 -3.50
CA HIS A 117 6.48 -23.07 -4.09
C HIS A 117 7.68 -23.66 -3.34
N TYR A 118 8.73 -22.88 -3.05
CA TYR A 118 9.87 -23.36 -2.26
C TYR A 118 9.49 -23.83 -0.85
N ARG A 119 8.52 -23.16 -0.20
CA ARG A 119 8.04 -23.55 1.13
C ARG A 119 7.24 -24.86 1.11
N GLU A 120 6.43 -25.06 0.08
CA GLU A 120 5.63 -26.28 -0.09
C GLU A 120 6.48 -27.49 -0.50
N PHE A 121 7.60 -27.28 -1.20
CA PHE A 121 8.52 -28.33 -1.68
C PHE A 121 9.75 -28.57 -0.79
N SER A 122 9.94 -27.78 0.26
CA SER A 122 10.94 -28.04 1.31
C SER A 122 10.45 -29.17 2.23
N PHE A 123 10.65 -30.41 1.80
CA PHE A 123 10.68 -31.62 2.65
C PHE A 123 12.13 -32.02 2.91
#